data_AF-A0A1H7BC22-F1
#
_entry.id   AF-A0A1H7BC22-F1
#
_cell.length_a   1.000
_cell.length_b   1.000
_cell.length_c   1.000
_cell.angle_alpha   90.00
_cell.angle_beta   90.00
_cell.angle_gamma   90.00
#
_symmetry.space_group_name_H-M   'P 1'
#
loop_
_entity.id
_entity.type
_entity.pdbx_description
1 polymer ?
#
loop_
_entity_poly.entity_id
_entity_poly.type
_entity_poly.pdbx_seq_one_letter_code
_entity_poly.pdbx_strand_id
1 'polypeptide(L)'
;MMIKTLATLSVVFLLGACAVFQPRIPYQLGMSESKFLRQNKEAVISQLNENKKVYRLTNDDRFYILATFENGELVSLEEKELAPQWPRQRMMDEEYRYDDNTQDGQPDQ
;
A
#
# COMPACT_ATOMS: atom_id res chain seq x y z
N MET A 1 13.24 12.28 -53.39
CA MET A 1 14.07 11.75 -52.28
C MET A 1 13.56 12.16 -50.89
N MET A 2 13.16 13.42 -50.67
CA MET A 2 12.68 13.96 -49.38
C MET A 2 11.51 13.24 -48.69
N ILE A 3 10.56 12.66 -49.44
CA ILE A 3 9.37 12.02 -48.85
C ILE A 3 9.75 10.70 -48.14
N LYS A 4 10.75 9.98 -48.67
CA LYS A 4 11.19 8.69 -48.11
C LYS A 4 11.93 8.88 -46.78
N THR A 5 12.71 9.95 -46.65
CA THR A 5 13.40 10.31 -45.40
C THR A 5 12.44 10.82 -44.33
N LEU A 6 11.37 11.53 -44.73
CA LEU A 6 10.35 12.02 -43.81
C LEU A 6 9.50 10.87 -43.23
N ALA A 7 9.19 9.87 -44.06
CA ALA A 7 8.48 8.67 -43.63
C ALA A 7 9.31 7.80 -42.67
N THR A 8 10.62 7.66 -42.90
CA THR A 8 11.47 6.91 -41.96
C THR A 8 11.64 7.63 -40.63
N LEU A 9 11.68 8.97 -40.63
CA LEU A 9 11.78 9.74 -39.39
C LEU A 9 10.51 9.61 -38.54
N SER A 10 9.31 9.62 -39.16
CA SER A 10 8.06 9.49 -38.41
C SER A 10 7.90 8.11 -37.76
N VAL A 11 8.36 7.05 -38.43
CA VAL A 11 8.34 5.68 -37.87
C VAL A 11 9.26 5.56 -36.66
N VAL A 12 10.45 6.18 -36.69
CA VAL A 12 11.37 6.19 -35.53
C VAL A 12 10.77 6.95 -34.35
N PHE A 13 10.10 8.08 -34.59
CA PHE A 13 9.41 8.83 -33.53
C PHE A 13 8.22 8.07 -32.94
N LEU A 14 7.44 7.37 -33.76
CA LEU A 14 6.31 6.55 -33.31
C LEU A 14 6.76 5.35 -32.46
N LEU A 15 7.86 4.70 -32.83
CA LEU A 15 8.42 3.59 -32.05
C LEU A 15 9.13 4.06 -30.76
N GLY A 16 9.75 5.25 -30.77
CA GLY A 16 10.41 5.82 -29.60
C GLY A 16 9.45 6.27 -28.49
N ALA A 17 8.22 6.66 -28.83
CA ALA A 17 7.22 7.09 -27.85
C ALA A 17 6.83 5.99 -26.85
N CYS A 18 6.92 4.71 -27.24
CA CYS A 18 6.62 3.58 -26.36
C CYS A 18 7.71 3.31 -25.30
N ALA A 19 8.95 3.75 -25.53
CA ALA A 19 10.07 3.53 -24.59
C ALA A 19 10.09 4.54 -23.43
N VAL A 20 9.54 5.74 -23.62
CA VAL A 20 9.55 6.82 -22.63
C VAL A 20 8.47 6.63 -21.56
N PHE A 21 7.39 5.92 -21.89
CA PHE A 21 6.26 5.66 -21.00
C PHE A 21 6.38 4.35 -20.21
N GLN A 22 7.60 3.92 -19.87
CA GLN A 22 7.74 2.92 -18.81
C GLN A 22 7.56 3.64 -17.47
N PRO A 23 6.45 3.43 -16.74
CA PRO A 23 6.40 3.87 -15.36
C PRO A 23 7.62 3.25 -14.69
N ARG A 24 8.47 4.06 -14.05
CA ARG A 24 9.55 3.55 -13.23
C ARG A 24 8.90 2.78 -12.10
N ILE A 25 8.64 1.48 -12.31
CA ILE A 25 8.27 0.57 -11.24
C ILE A 25 9.52 0.58 -10.36
N PRO A 26 9.46 1.17 -9.15
CA PRO A 26 10.66 1.38 -8.33
C PRO A 26 11.23 0.05 -7.82
N TYR A 27 10.47 -1.03 -7.99
CA TYR A 27 10.77 -2.36 -7.51
C TYR A 27 11.13 -3.27 -8.69
N GLN A 28 12.34 -3.83 -8.67
CA GLN A 28 12.81 -4.80 -9.65
C GLN A 28 12.92 -6.16 -8.97
N LEU A 29 12.42 -7.20 -9.62
CA LEU A 29 12.66 -8.57 -9.18
C LEU A 29 14.17 -8.84 -9.10
N GLY A 30 14.61 -9.58 -8.08
CA GLY A 30 16.02 -9.78 -7.74
C GLY A 30 16.65 -8.64 -6.93
N MET A 31 15.91 -7.59 -6.59
CA MET A 31 16.43 -6.52 -5.73
C MET A 31 16.71 -7.05 -4.31
N SER A 32 17.84 -6.64 -3.71
CA SER A 32 18.15 -6.97 -2.33
C SER A 32 17.14 -6.36 -1.34
N GLU A 33 16.83 -7.09 -0.27
CA GLU A 33 15.98 -6.64 0.84
C GLU A 33 16.44 -5.28 1.40
N SER A 34 17.76 -5.10 1.59
CA SER A 34 18.34 -3.86 2.09
C SER A 34 18.11 -2.66 1.16
N LYS A 35 18.13 -2.87 -0.16
CA LYS A 35 17.87 -1.81 -1.15
C LYS A 35 16.38 -1.46 -1.16
N PHE A 36 15.52 -2.46 -1.05
CA PHE A 36 14.08 -2.27 -0.94
C PHE A 36 13.69 -1.48 0.31
N LEU A 37 14.17 -1.88 1.50
CA LEU A 37 13.83 -1.20 2.76
C LEU A 37 14.38 0.22 2.85
N ARG A 38 15.50 0.50 2.17
CA ARG A 38 16.04 1.86 2.07
C ARG A 38 15.11 2.80 1.29
N GLN A 39 14.44 2.28 0.25
CA GLN A 39 13.47 3.03 -0.54
C GLN A 39 12.11 3.12 0.16
N ASN A 40 11.73 2.07 0.90
CA ASN A 40 10.42 1.91 1.51
C ASN A 40 10.54 1.82 3.04
N LYS A 41 10.78 2.96 3.68
CA LYS A 41 10.98 3.02 5.15
C LYS A 41 9.73 2.65 5.95
N GLU A 42 8.56 2.80 5.33
CA GLU A 42 7.25 2.50 5.95
C GLU A 42 6.82 1.04 5.73
N ALA A 43 7.65 0.22 5.06
CA ALA A 43 7.35 -1.18 4.86
C ALA A 43 7.33 -1.94 6.19
N VAL A 44 6.21 -2.62 6.47
CA VAL A 44 6.00 -3.39 7.70
C VAL A 44 6.09 -4.88 7.40
N ILE A 45 6.74 -5.66 8.27
CA ILE A 45 6.79 -7.11 8.12
C ILE A 45 5.38 -7.70 8.32
N SER A 46 4.87 -8.39 7.30
CA SER A 46 3.59 -9.12 7.32
C SER A 46 3.79 -10.60 7.68
N GLN A 47 4.83 -11.23 7.13
CA GLN A 47 5.19 -12.62 7.42
C GLN A 47 6.71 -12.78 7.49
N LEU A 48 7.19 -13.63 8.39
CA LEU A 48 8.62 -13.89 8.60
C LEU A 48 8.82 -15.40 8.85
N ASN A 49 9.48 -16.07 7.91
CA ASN A 49 9.96 -17.44 7.98
C ASN A 49 11.47 -17.47 7.75
N GLU A 50 12.13 -18.60 8.02
CA GLU A 50 13.61 -18.74 7.93
C GLU A 50 14.18 -18.27 6.58
N ASN A 51 13.53 -18.65 5.47
CA ASN A 51 14.01 -18.33 4.12
C ASN A 51 13.10 -17.38 3.34
N LYS A 52 11.97 -16.95 3.93
CA LYS A 52 10.95 -16.15 3.26
C LYS A 52 10.46 -15.02 4.14
N LYS A 53 10.51 -13.79 3.63
CA LYS A 53 10.00 -12.60 4.30
C LYS A 53 8.98 -11.91 3.41
N VAL A 54 7.89 -11.44 3.99
CA VAL A 54 6.87 -10.68 3.26
C VAL A 54 6.70 -9.33 3.93
N TYR A 55 6.94 -8.25 3.18
CA TYR A 55 6.72 -6.89 3.62
C TYR A 55 5.43 -6.36 3.02
N ARG A 56 4.66 -5.64 3.83
CA ARG A 56 3.51 -4.86 3.39
C ARG A 56 3.90 -3.39 3.27
N LEU A 57 3.65 -2.81 2.11
CA LEU A 57 3.78 -1.39 1.85
C LEU A 57 2.39 -0.80 1.60
N THR A 58 2.04 0.25 2.31
CA THR A 58 0.83 1.02 2.01
C THR A 58 1.15 1.94 0.83
N ASN A 59 0.42 1.79 -0.29
CA ASN A 59 0.63 2.63 -1.47
C ASN A 59 -0.42 3.74 -1.55
N ASP A 60 -1.64 3.45 -1.11
CA ASP A 60 -2.79 4.36 -1.10
C ASP A 60 -3.74 3.95 0.04
N ASP A 61 -4.79 4.73 0.29
CA ASP A 61 -5.80 4.46 1.33
C ASP A 61 -6.57 3.14 1.08
N ARG A 62 -6.54 2.66 -0.16
CA ARG A 62 -7.28 1.47 -0.61
C ARG A 62 -6.41 0.31 -1.05
N PHE A 63 -5.12 0.50 -1.29
CA PHE A 63 -4.25 -0.54 -1.86
C PHE A 63 -2.96 -0.68 -1.07
N TYR A 64 -2.53 -1.92 -0.88
CA TYR A 64 -1.25 -2.27 -0.30
C TYR A 64 -0.50 -3.26 -1.19
N ILE A 65 0.82 -3.18 -1.16
CA ILE A 65 1.72 -4.07 -1.90
C ILE A 65 2.33 -5.05 -0.91
N LEU A 66 2.35 -6.34 -1.27
CA LEU A 66 3.08 -7.39 -0.59
C LEU A 66 4.35 -7.71 -1.39
N ALA A 67 5.50 -7.32 -0.84
CA ALA A 67 6.81 -7.62 -1.39
C ALA A 67 7.37 -8.88 -0.71
N THR A 68 7.54 -9.95 -1.48
CA THR A 68 8.05 -11.24 -0.99
C THR A 68 9.52 -11.36 -1.32
N PHE A 69 10.32 -11.67 -0.30
CA PHE A 69 11.75 -11.92 -0.38
C PHE A 69 12.04 -13.37 -0.07
N GLU A 70 12.89 -13.99 -0.87
CA GLU A 70 13.47 -15.30 -0.61
C GLU A 70 14.98 -15.20 -0.73
N ASN A 71 15.72 -15.78 0.23
CA ASN A 71 17.18 -15.69 0.31
C ASN A 71 17.73 -14.24 0.21
N GLY A 72 16.95 -13.25 0.66
CA GLY A 72 17.33 -11.83 0.64
C GLY A 72 17.06 -11.09 -0.68
N GLU A 73 16.46 -11.76 -1.67
CA GLU A 73 16.12 -11.19 -2.98
C GLU A 73 14.60 -11.08 -3.19
N LEU A 74 14.16 -10.01 -3.82
CA LEU A 74 12.75 -9.78 -4.13
C LEU A 74 12.28 -10.75 -5.23
N VAL A 75 11.41 -11.69 -4.88
CA VAL A 75 10.90 -12.71 -5.80
C VAL A 75 9.48 -12.45 -6.28
N SER A 76 8.68 -11.67 -5.54
CA SER A 76 7.30 -11.36 -5.93
C SER A 76 6.81 -10.03 -5.37
N LEU A 77 5.90 -9.39 -6.12
CA LEU A 77 5.15 -8.20 -5.73
C LEU A 77 3.67 -8.44 -6.05
N GLU A 78 2.82 -8.42 -5.03
CA GLU A 78 1.37 -8.53 -5.17
C GLU A 78 0.69 -7.25 -4.70
N GLU A 79 -0.15 -6.65 -5.52
CA GLU A 79 -1.02 -5.56 -5.09
C GLU A 79 -2.36 -6.12 -4.62
N LYS A 80 -2.84 -5.66 -3.47
CA LYS A 80 -4.11 -6.07 -2.87
C LYS A 80 -4.88 -4.86 -2.40
N GLU A 81 -6.20 -4.92 -2.57
CA GLU A 81 -7.11 -3.94 -2.04
C GLU A 81 -7.32 -4.17 -0.52
N LEU A 82 -7.28 -3.10 0.28
CA LEU A 82 -7.80 -3.08 1.63
C LEU A 82 -9.31 -3.33 1.51
N ALA A 83 -9.76 -4.50 1.96
CA ALA A 83 -11.15 -4.91 1.86
C ALA A 83 -12.11 -3.77 2.27
N PRO A 84 -13.26 -3.63 1.59
CA PRO A 84 -14.21 -2.58 1.91
C PRO A 84 -14.59 -2.67 3.39
N GLN A 85 -14.39 -1.56 4.12
CA GLN A 85 -14.86 -1.40 5.48
C GLN A 85 -16.38 -1.47 5.45
N TRP A 86 -16.97 -2.64 5.70
CA TRP A 86 -18.41 -2.75 5.88
C TRP A 86 -18.82 -1.73 6.95
N PRO A 87 -19.76 -0.81 6.67
CA PRO A 87 -20.13 0.21 7.64
C PRO A 87 -20.55 -0.50 8.91
N ARG A 88 -19.81 -0.27 10.00
CA ARG A 88 -20.14 -0.84 11.31
C ARG A 88 -21.60 -0.49 11.57
N GLN A 89 -22.43 -1.51 11.75
CA GLN A 89 -23.78 -1.31 12.28
C GLN A 89 -23.60 -0.47 13.54
N ARG A 90 -24.17 0.74 13.55
CA ARG A 90 -24.26 1.57 14.74
C ARG A 90 -24.98 0.70 15.76
N MET A 91 -24.25 0.17 16.74
CA MET A 91 -24.85 -0.37 17.94
C MET A 91 -25.61 0.81 18.54
N MET A 92 -26.94 0.72 18.47
CA MET A 92 -27.83 1.65 19.14
C MET A 92 -27.53 1.42 20.63
N ASP A 93 -26.75 2.31 21.26
CA ASP A 93 -26.48 2.22 22.68
C ASP A 93 -27.83 2.34 23.40
N GLU A 94 -28.25 1.22 23.97
CA GLU A 94 -29.50 1.04 24.70
C GLU A 94 -29.33 1.74 26.05
N GLU A 95 -29.84 2.98 26.14
CA GLU A 95 -29.85 3.82 27.34
C GLU A 95 -30.73 3.18 28.43
N TYR A 96 -30.17 2.23 29.19
CA TYR A 96 -30.72 1.84 30.48
C TYR A 96 -30.22 2.81 31.55
N ARG A 97 -30.98 3.88 31.72
CA ARG A 97 -30.90 4.81 32.85
C ARG A 97 -31.19 4.07 34.16
N TYR A 98 -30.15 3.68 34.90
CA TYR A 98 -30.27 3.43 36.34
C TYR A 98 -30.17 4.79 37.04
N ASP A 99 -31.32 5.31 37.50
CA ASP A 99 -31.39 6.41 38.47
C ASP A 99 -30.88 5.87 39.81
N ASP A 100 -29.71 6.34 40.26
CA ASP A 100 -29.15 6.02 41.58
C ASP A 100 -28.59 7.30 42.24
N ASN A 101 -29.09 7.52 43.47
CA ASN A 101 -28.58 8.36 44.55
C ASN A 101 -28.71 9.90 44.49
N THR A 102 -29.82 10.39 45.06
CA THR A 102 -29.87 11.65 45.81
C THR A 102 -29.10 11.48 47.13
N GLN A 103 -27.94 12.11 47.22
CA GLN A 103 -27.17 12.26 48.46
C GLN A 103 -27.03 13.75 48.74
N ASP A 104 -28.10 14.37 49.26
CA ASP A 104 -28.03 15.73 49.77
C ASP A 104 -27.66 15.69 51.25
N GLY A 105 -26.40 16.03 51.49
CA GLY A 105 -25.84 16.33 52.78
C GLY A 105 -26.49 17.57 53.39
N GLN A 106 -26.77 17.44 54.68
CA GLN A 106 -27.06 18.51 55.62
C GLN A 106 -25.89 19.51 55.69
N PRO A 107 -26.14 20.83 55.74
CA PRO A 107 -25.25 21.75 56.43
C PRO A 107 -25.96 22.40 57.64
N ASP A 108 -25.14 22.66 58.64
CA ASP A 108 -25.48 23.05 60.01
C ASP A 108 -26.18 24.41 60.17
N GLN A 109 -27.16 24.46 61.09
CA GLN A 109 -27.31 25.50 62.14
C GLN A 109 -28.37 25.12 63.17
#